data_AF-A0A354P1M3-F1
#
_entry.id   AF-A0A354P1M3-F1
#
_cell.length_a   1.000
_cell.length_b   1.000
_cell.length_c   1.000
_cell.angle_alpha   90.00
_cell.angle_beta   90.00
_cell.angle_gamma   90.00
#
_symmetry.space_group_name_H-M   'P 1'
#
loop_
_entity.id
_entity.type
_entity.pdbx_description
1 polymer ?
#
loop_
_entity_poly.entity_id
_entity_poly.type
_entity_poly.pdbx_seq_one_letter_code
_entity_poly.pdbx_strand_id
1 'polypeptide(L)'
;MTTTNTLPLIRGVQNSPLEEYYTSGHRTCQGCESALTMKLMVKAAGPRSIVLGSTGCMYVANTTYYSTPWVVPWMHTQLGSSGSAATGTAAGLKALMAKQKIKDEPINVVSFCGDGGGVDMGLSAISASMTHLQYNHLVLCYDNESYAN
;
A
#
# COMPACT_ATOMS: atom_id res chain seq x y z
N MET A 1 17.41 -0.32 14.35
CA MET A 1 16.82 -0.22 12.99
C MET A 1 15.63 -1.17 12.92
N THR A 2 14.57 -0.80 12.19
CA THR A 2 13.36 -1.63 12.05
C THR A 2 13.69 -2.86 11.21
N THR A 3 13.30 -4.06 11.66
CA THR A 3 13.50 -5.30 10.90
C THR A 3 12.70 -5.22 9.59
N THR A 4 13.36 -5.44 8.44
CA THR A 4 12.73 -5.41 7.13
C THR A 4 12.63 -6.81 6.54
N ASN A 5 11.62 -7.05 5.69
CA ASN A 5 11.54 -8.29 4.93
C ASN A 5 12.63 -8.29 3.87
N THR A 6 13.38 -9.39 3.76
CA THR A 6 14.26 -9.64 2.61
C THR A 6 13.46 -10.39 1.57
N LEU A 7 13.03 -9.69 0.53
CA LEU A 7 12.27 -10.27 -0.59
C LEU A 7 13.26 -10.72 -1.69
N PRO A 8 13.15 -11.97 -2.20
CA PRO A 8 14.05 -12.45 -3.24
C PRO A 8 13.79 -11.71 -4.57
N LEU A 9 14.86 -11.50 -5.34
CA LEU A 9 14.73 -10.91 -6.67
C LEU A 9 14.00 -11.87 -7.61
N ILE A 10 12.90 -11.40 -8.22
CA ILE A 10 12.15 -12.15 -9.22
C ILE A 10 12.85 -12.00 -10.58
N ARG A 11 13.40 -13.09 -11.11
CA ARG A 11 14.09 -13.10 -12.42
C ARG A 11 13.19 -13.67 -13.51
N GLY A 12 12.49 -12.81 -14.23
CA GLY A 12 11.58 -13.21 -15.31
C GLY A 12 10.21 -13.66 -14.83
N VAL A 13 9.22 -13.60 -15.72
CA VAL A 13 7.81 -13.84 -15.42
C VAL A 13 7.55 -15.28 -14.94
N GLN A 14 8.31 -16.25 -15.44
CA GLN A 14 8.22 -17.66 -15.06
C GLN A 14 8.55 -17.91 -13.58
N ASN A 15 9.29 -17.00 -12.95
CA ASN A 15 9.66 -17.07 -11.53
C ASN A 15 8.80 -16.16 -10.65
N SER A 16 7.73 -15.59 -11.19
CA SER A 16 6.79 -14.79 -10.40
C SER A 16 5.95 -15.69 -9.48
N PRO A 17 5.67 -15.27 -8.23
CA PRO A 17 4.81 -16.02 -7.32
C PRO A 17 3.44 -16.28 -7.94
N LEU A 18 2.91 -17.49 -7.73
CA LEU A 18 1.57 -17.86 -8.19
C LEU A 18 0.48 -17.26 -7.30
N GLU A 19 0.80 -17.04 -6.03
CA GLU A 19 -0.08 -16.47 -5.02
C GLU A 19 -0.51 -15.05 -5.41
N GLU A 20 -1.80 -14.75 -5.18
CA GLU A 20 -2.39 -13.44 -5.43
C GLU A 20 -2.91 -12.86 -4.12
N TYR A 21 -2.50 -11.62 -3.82
CA TYR A 21 -2.97 -10.88 -2.64
C TYR A 21 -3.92 -9.72 -3.00
N TYR A 22 -4.20 -9.58 -4.29
CA TYR A 22 -5.24 -8.76 -4.89
C TYR A 22 -6.01 -9.66 -5.87
N THR A 23 -7.24 -10.01 -5.53
CA THR A 23 -8.04 -11.01 -6.25
C THR A 23 -9.06 -10.36 -7.18
N SER A 24 -9.74 -11.18 -7.99
CA SER A 24 -10.92 -10.74 -8.74
C SER A 24 -12.03 -10.21 -7.82
N GLY A 25 -12.88 -9.33 -8.34
CA GLY A 25 -14.02 -8.78 -7.60
C GLY A 25 -13.81 -7.32 -7.23
N HIS A 26 -13.68 -6.48 -8.26
CA HIS A 26 -13.52 -5.03 -8.14
C HIS A 26 -14.20 -4.35 -9.34
N ARG A 27 -14.71 -3.14 -9.13
CA ARG A 27 -15.48 -2.34 -10.11
C ARG A 27 -14.56 -1.38 -10.90
N THR A 28 -13.39 -1.86 -11.28
CA THR A 28 -12.43 -1.10 -12.11
C THR A 28 -12.78 -1.22 -13.59
N CYS A 29 -12.36 -0.26 -14.41
CA CYS A 29 -12.53 -0.31 -15.86
C CYS A 29 -11.91 -1.58 -16.49
N GLN A 30 -12.45 -2.02 -17.63
CA GLN A 30 -11.80 -3.05 -18.44
C GLN A 30 -10.43 -2.53 -18.91
N GLY A 31 -9.37 -3.29 -18.64
CA GLY A 31 -8.00 -2.86 -18.95
C GLY A 31 -7.44 -1.80 -18.00
N CYS A 32 -7.99 -1.64 -16.79
CA CYS A 32 -7.48 -0.69 -15.81
C CYS A 32 -6.03 -1.03 -15.40
N GLU A 33 -5.08 -0.20 -15.87
CA GLU A 33 -3.65 -0.32 -15.54
C GLU A 33 -3.41 -0.13 -14.04
N SER A 34 -4.08 0.83 -13.39
CA SER A 34 -3.87 1.07 -11.96
C SER A 34 -4.23 -0.15 -11.10
N ALA A 35 -5.25 -0.93 -11.52
CA ALA A 35 -5.61 -2.18 -10.88
C ALA A 35 -4.53 -3.26 -11.06
N LEU A 36 -3.93 -3.36 -12.25
CA LEU A 36 -2.78 -4.23 -12.50
C LEU A 36 -1.58 -3.82 -11.63
N THR A 37 -1.32 -2.52 -11.48
CA THR A 37 -0.26 -2.00 -10.61
C THR A 37 -0.50 -2.36 -9.14
N MET A 38 -1.74 -2.25 -8.64
CA MET A 38 -2.10 -2.73 -7.30
C MET A 38 -1.84 -4.23 -7.14
N LYS A 39 -2.23 -5.02 -8.15
CA LYS A 39 -2.02 -6.47 -8.15
C LYS A 39 -0.54 -6.85 -8.07
N LEU A 40 0.29 -6.24 -8.93
CA LEU A 40 1.73 -6.51 -8.97
C LEU A 40 2.43 -6.04 -7.70
N MET A 41 2.06 -4.86 -7.17
CA MET A 41 2.61 -4.29 -5.94
C MET A 41 2.41 -5.24 -4.75
N VAL A 42 1.19 -5.71 -4.51
CA VAL A 42 0.94 -6.58 -3.36
C VAL A 42 1.44 -8.01 -3.57
N LYS A 43 1.46 -8.51 -4.82
CA LYS A 43 2.12 -9.79 -5.16
C LYS A 43 3.60 -9.75 -4.81
N ALA A 44 4.30 -8.66 -5.15
CA ALA A 44 5.70 -8.47 -4.81
C ALA A 44 5.90 -8.28 -3.29
N ALA A 45 5.00 -7.56 -2.61
CA ALA A 45 5.07 -7.34 -1.17
C ALA A 45 4.85 -8.64 -0.36
N GLY A 46 4.04 -9.58 -0.87
CA GLY A 46 3.78 -10.85 -0.22
C GLY A 46 2.76 -10.77 0.94
N PRO A 47 2.54 -11.89 1.66
CA PRO A 47 1.42 -12.04 2.60
C PRO A 47 1.60 -11.28 3.92
N ARG A 48 2.82 -10.89 4.28
CA ARG A 48 3.13 -10.12 5.50
C ARG A 48 3.12 -8.62 5.21
N SER A 49 2.01 -8.14 4.67
CA SER A 49 1.85 -6.76 4.23
C SER A 49 0.56 -6.15 4.77
N ILE A 50 0.60 -4.86 5.10
CA ILE A 50 -0.55 -4.01 5.37
C ILE A 50 -0.60 -2.94 4.29
N VAL A 51 -1.75 -2.81 3.64
CA VAL A 51 -1.96 -1.84 2.56
C VAL A 51 -2.83 -0.69 3.04
N LEU A 52 -2.47 0.55 2.71
CA LEU A 52 -3.22 1.75 3.07
C LEU A 52 -3.57 2.49 1.78
N GLY A 53 -4.86 2.66 1.47
CA GLY A 53 -5.29 3.27 0.22
C GLY A 53 -5.89 4.65 0.42
N SER A 54 -5.28 5.70 -0.14
CA SER A 54 -5.92 7.02 -0.14
C SER A 54 -7.16 7.02 -1.01
N THR A 55 -8.08 7.95 -0.72
CA THR A 55 -9.20 8.26 -1.61
C THR A 55 -8.71 8.45 -3.05
N GLY A 56 -9.38 7.82 -4.01
CA GLY A 56 -9.02 7.79 -5.44
C GLY A 56 -9.61 6.55 -6.12
N CYS A 57 -9.32 6.35 -7.42
CA CYS A 57 -9.83 5.18 -8.16
C CYS A 57 -9.53 3.85 -7.45
N MET A 58 -8.29 3.65 -6.97
CA MET A 58 -7.90 2.38 -6.34
C MET A 58 -8.48 2.19 -4.94
N TYR A 59 -9.11 3.22 -4.36
CA TYR A 59 -10.01 3.05 -3.23
C TYR A 59 -11.42 2.72 -3.75
N VAL A 60 -12.07 3.67 -4.41
CA VAL A 60 -13.50 3.60 -4.75
C VAL A 60 -13.81 2.41 -5.64
N ALA A 61 -13.10 2.24 -6.76
CA ALA A 61 -13.38 1.16 -7.71
C ALA A 61 -13.12 -0.23 -7.09
N ASN A 62 -12.19 -0.34 -6.14
CA ASN A 62 -11.88 -1.61 -5.49
C ASN A 62 -12.88 -1.97 -4.38
N THR A 63 -13.46 -0.99 -3.68
CA THR A 63 -14.30 -1.26 -2.50
C THR A 63 -15.80 -1.02 -2.70
N THR A 64 -16.22 -0.71 -3.93
CA THR A 64 -17.62 -0.44 -4.28
C THR A 64 -18.39 -1.74 -4.60
N TYR A 65 -19.38 -2.17 -3.82
CA TYR A 65 -19.77 -1.74 -2.47
C TYR A 65 -19.55 -2.89 -1.49
N TYR A 66 -19.09 -2.58 -0.26
CA TYR A 66 -18.87 -3.55 0.82
C TYR A 66 -18.09 -4.80 0.42
N SER A 67 -17.19 -4.66 -0.55
CA SER A 67 -16.32 -5.71 -1.04
C SER A 67 -14.90 -5.18 -1.06
N THR A 68 -13.93 -6.07 -1.20
CA THR A 68 -12.53 -5.70 -1.36
C THR A 68 -11.79 -6.82 -2.09
N PRO A 69 -10.94 -6.50 -3.07
CA PRO A 69 -10.04 -7.47 -3.68
C PRO A 69 -8.80 -7.75 -2.82
N TRP A 70 -8.57 -6.99 -1.75
CA TRP A 70 -7.39 -7.14 -0.89
C TRP A 70 -7.54 -8.39 0.01
N VAL A 71 -6.63 -9.35 -0.17
CA VAL A 71 -6.54 -10.56 0.68
C VAL A 71 -5.72 -10.28 1.94
N VAL A 72 -4.84 -9.28 1.88
CA VAL A 72 -4.06 -8.77 3.02
C VAL A 72 -4.84 -7.67 3.75
N PRO A 73 -4.50 -7.36 5.02
CA PRO A 73 -5.09 -6.23 5.72
C PRO A 73 -4.98 -4.94 4.90
N TRP A 74 -6.13 -4.31 4.67
CA TRP A 74 -6.21 -3.04 3.97
C TRP A 74 -7.02 -2.02 4.79
N MET A 75 -6.65 -0.74 4.71
CA MET A 75 -7.39 0.35 5.33
C MET A 75 -7.49 1.57 4.40
N HIS A 76 -8.65 2.22 4.42
CA HIS A 76 -8.87 3.51 3.78
C HIS A 76 -8.09 4.62 4.47
N THR A 77 -7.58 5.57 3.69
CA THR A 77 -7.11 6.87 4.19
C THR A 77 -7.57 8.00 3.28
N GLN A 78 -7.49 9.22 3.76
CA GLN A 78 -7.96 10.42 3.10
C GLN A 78 -7.03 10.76 1.93
N LEU A 79 -7.53 11.51 0.94
CA LEU A 79 -6.81 11.82 -0.30
C LEU A 79 -5.37 12.31 -0.06
N GLY A 80 -5.18 13.19 0.91
CA GLY A 80 -3.88 13.78 1.23
C GLY A 80 -3.08 13.10 2.35
N SER A 81 -3.44 11.89 2.80
CA SER A 81 -2.86 11.29 4.03
C SER A 81 -2.08 9.99 3.84
N SER A 82 -1.70 9.60 2.61
CA SER A 82 -0.91 8.37 2.39
C SER A 82 0.41 8.35 3.17
N GLY A 83 1.12 9.49 3.24
CA GLY A 83 2.37 9.59 4.00
C GLY A 83 2.15 9.47 5.52
N SER A 84 1.20 10.24 6.07
CA SER A 84 0.93 10.22 7.51
C SER A 84 0.32 8.90 7.97
N ALA A 85 -0.53 8.26 7.17
CA ALA A 85 -1.06 6.93 7.43
C ALA A 85 0.05 5.88 7.46
N ALA A 86 0.96 5.87 6.47
CA ALA A 86 2.10 4.96 6.43
C ALA A 86 3.00 5.11 7.66
N THR A 87 3.38 6.35 7.99
CA THR A 87 4.18 6.63 9.18
C THR A 87 3.48 6.21 10.46
N GLY A 88 2.19 6.52 10.60
CA GLY A 88 1.39 6.17 11.78
C GLY A 88 1.27 4.65 11.97
N THR A 89 0.99 3.91 10.90
CA THR A 89 0.93 2.44 10.94
C THR A 89 2.28 1.83 11.30
N ALA A 90 3.38 2.27 10.66
CA ALA A 90 4.72 1.78 10.97
C ALA A 90 5.14 2.09 12.41
N ALA A 91 4.82 3.29 12.91
CA ALA A 91 5.06 3.68 14.30
C ALA A 91 4.24 2.85 15.29
N GLY A 92 2.96 2.60 14.97
CA GLY A 92 2.07 1.77 15.77
C GLY A 92 2.56 0.33 15.89
N LEU A 93 2.95 -0.30 14.78
CA LEU A 93 3.53 -1.64 14.78
C LEU A 93 4.79 -1.71 15.64
N LYS A 94 5.73 -0.76 15.43
CA LYS A 94 6.96 -0.68 16.20
C LYS A 94 6.71 -0.54 17.70
N ALA A 95 5.74 0.30 18.08
CA ALA A 95 5.38 0.49 19.48
C ALA A 95 4.75 -0.77 20.10
N LEU A 96 3.90 -1.50 19.35
CA LEU A 96 3.28 -2.74 19.81
C LEU A 96 4.32 -3.86 19.98
N MET A 97 5.28 -3.98 19.04
CA MET A 97 6.38 -4.94 19.10
C MET A 97 7.31 -4.64 20.29
N ALA A 98 7.70 -3.37 20.47
CA ALA A 98 8.54 -2.95 21.60
C ALA A 98 7.88 -3.21 22.97
N LYS A 99 6.55 -3.16 23.04
CA LYS A 99 5.75 -3.49 24.23
C LYS A 99 5.41 -4.98 24.34
N GLN A 100 5.95 -5.83 23.47
CA GLN A 100 5.68 -7.28 23.41
C GLN A 100 4.18 -7.62 23.32
N LYS A 101 3.37 -6.74 22.71
CA LYS A 101 1.93 -6.96 22.50
C LYS A 101 1.64 -7.76 21.23
N ILE A 102 2.58 -7.75 20.29
CA ILE A 102 2.59 -8.58 19.10
C ILE A 102 4.01 -9.14 18.92
N LYS A 103 4.14 -10.18 18.09
CA LYS A 103 5.44 -10.77 17.73
C LYS A 103 6.33 -9.72 17.06
N ASP A 104 7.60 -9.69 17.43
CA ASP A 104 8.62 -8.95 16.68
C ASP A 104 8.90 -9.68 15.36
N GLU A 105 8.38 -9.13 14.27
CA GLU A 105 8.53 -9.67 12.93
C GLU A 105 8.47 -8.55 11.88
N PRO A 106 9.14 -8.72 10.73
CA PRO A 106 9.05 -7.75 9.65
C PRO A 106 7.65 -7.76 9.00
N ILE A 107 6.96 -6.62 9.05
CA ILE A 107 5.68 -6.38 8.39
C ILE A 107 5.85 -5.24 7.38
N ASN A 108 5.48 -5.47 6.13
CA ASN A 108 5.52 -4.44 5.11
C ASN A 108 4.35 -3.47 5.32
N VAL A 109 4.64 -2.17 5.42
CA VAL A 109 3.62 -1.13 5.42
C VAL A 109 3.70 -0.42 4.08
N VAL A 110 2.66 -0.56 3.26
CA VAL A 110 2.60 0.06 1.94
C VAL A 110 1.38 0.96 1.89
N SER A 111 1.58 2.27 1.77
CA SER A 111 0.51 3.16 1.37
C SER A 111 0.56 3.41 -0.13
N PHE A 112 -0.61 3.65 -0.72
CA PHE A 112 -0.71 4.09 -2.10
C PHE A 112 -1.57 5.34 -2.23
N CYS A 113 -1.30 6.11 -3.28
CA CYS A 113 -2.10 7.26 -3.71
C CYS A 113 -2.12 7.35 -5.23
N GLY A 114 -3.19 7.94 -5.78
CA GLY A 114 -3.16 8.44 -7.15
C GLY A 114 -2.30 9.71 -7.24
N ASP A 115 -2.05 10.21 -8.45
CA ASP A 115 -1.31 11.46 -8.70
C ASP A 115 -1.86 12.65 -7.89
N GLY A 116 -3.17 12.92 -7.94
CA GLY A 116 -3.77 13.97 -7.11
C GLY A 116 -3.53 13.85 -5.59
N GLY A 117 -3.43 12.62 -5.08
CA GLY A 117 -3.09 12.36 -3.67
C GLY A 117 -1.58 12.35 -3.40
N GLY A 118 -0.76 12.05 -4.40
CA GLY A 118 0.68 11.84 -4.24
C GLY A 118 1.54 13.06 -4.57
N VAL A 119 1.16 13.81 -5.60
CA VAL A 119 1.94 14.92 -6.15
C VAL A 119 1.29 16.28 -6.00
N ASP A 120 0.05 16.33 -5.50
CA ASP A 120 -0.67 17.57 -5.20
C ASP A 120 -1.11 17.61 -3.72
N MET A 121 -2.35 17.23 -3.40
CA MET A 121 -2.92 17.42 -2.05
C MET A 121 -2.12 16.73 -0.93
N GLY A 122 -1.61 15.53 -1.17
CA GLY A 122 -0.89 14.75 -0.16
C GLY A 122 0.64 14.89 -0.17
N LEU A 123 1.20 15.76 -1.02
CA LEU A 123 2.64 15.95 -1.13
C LEU A 123 3.28 16.32 0.23
N SER A 124 2.61 17.17 1.00
CA SER A 124 3.09 17.60 2.33
C SER A 124 3.20 16.43 3.31
N ALA A 125 2.20 15.55 3.36
CA ALA A 125 2.19 14.37 4.23
C ALA A 125 3.24 13.34 3.81
N ILE A 126 3.45 13.16 2.50
CA ILE A 126 4.49 12.28 1.96
C ILE A 126 5.86 12.83 2.29
N SER A 127 6.11 14.12 2.04
CA SER A 127 7.35 14.80 2.40
C SER A 127 7.68 14.63 3.88
N ALA A 128 6.71 14.89 4.77
CA ALA A 128 6.87 14.68 6.21
C ALA A 128 7.22 13.22 6.55
N SER A 129 6.57 12.24 5.92
CA SER A 129 6.85 10.81 6.15
C SER A 129 8.31 10.44 5.87
N MET A 130 8.92 11.04 4.84
CA MET A 130 10.31 10.78 4.45
C MET A 130 11.33 11.37 5.45
N THR A 131 10.91 12.30 6.31
CA THR A 131 11.77 12.83 7.38
C THR A 131 11.90 11.89 8.58
N HIS A 132 11.01 10.89 8.69
CA HIS A 132 10.97 9.96 9.82
C HIS A 132 11.71 8.64 9.53
N LEU A 133 13.03 8.72 9.38
CA LEU A 133 13.93 7.61 9.00
C LEU A 133 13.87 6.37 9.92
N GLN A 134 13.33 6.50 11.13
CA GLN A 134 13.18 5.40 12.08
C GLN A 134 11.99 4.48 11.80
N TYR A 135 11.13 4.82 10.84
CA TYR A 135 9.97 4.03 10.45
C TYR A 135 10.17 3.47 9.04
N ASN A 136 9.84 2.20 8.86
CA ASN A 136 9.99 1.53 7.58
C ASN A 136 8.62 1.41 6.91
N HIS A 137 8.43 2.14 5.81
CA HIS A 137 7.22 2.09 5.00
C HIS A 137 7.52 2.46 3.55
N LEU A 138 6.64 2.02 2.64
CA LEU A 138 6.63 2.39 1.23
C LEU A 138 5.41 3.28 0.96
N VAL A 139 5.61 4.38 0.24
CA VAL A 139 4.51 5.16 -0.35
C VAL A 139 4.60 4.99 -1.86
N LEU A 140 3.55 4.45 -2.48
CA LEU A 140 3.46 4.21 -3.92
C LEU A 140 2.48 5.19 -4.57
N CYS A 141 2.96 6.00 -5.50
CA CYS A 141 2.11 6.80 -6.37
C CYS A 141 1.78 5.99 -7.63
N TYR A 142 0.51 5.63 -7.84
CA TYR A 142 0.05 5.14 -9.13
C TYR A 142 -0.37 6.36 -9.95
N ASP A 143 0.35 6.65 -11.02
CA ASP A 143 0.13 7.86 -11.81
C ASP A 143 -0.72 7.52 -13.03
N ASN A 144 -1.96 8.00 -13.04
CA ASN A 144 -2.82 7.94 -14.22
C ASN A 144 -3.12 9.35 -14.76
N GLU A 145 -2.25 10.30 -14.43
CA GLU A 145 -2.15 11.67 -14.92
C GLU A 145 -3.44 12.50 -14.78
N SER A 146 -4.35 12.10 -13.89
CA SER A 146 -5.60 12.82 -13.65
C SER A 146 -6.28 12.44 -12.33
N TYR A 147 -7.15 13.33 -11.86
CA TYR A 147 -8.11 13.02 -10.81
C TYR A 147 -9.24 12.14 -11.38
N ALA A 148 -8.94 10.86 -11.62
CA ALA A 148 -9.72 10.00 -12.51
C ALA A 148 -11.06 9.46 -11.95
N ASN A 149 -11.25 9.40 -10.64
CA ASN A 149 -12.46 8.81 -10.03
C ASN A 149 -13.60 9.82 -9.91
#